data_AF-A0A3D0GMM7-F1
#
_entry.id   AF-A0A3D0GMM7-F1
#
_cell.length_a   1.000
_cell.length_b   1.000
_cell.length_c   1.000
_cell.angle_alpha   90.00
_cell.angle_beta   90.00
_cell.angle_gamma   90.00
#
_symmetry.space_group_name_H-M   'P 1'
#
loop_
_entity.id
_entity.type
_entity.pdbx_description
1 polymer ?
#
loop_
_entity_poly.entity_id
_entity_poly.type
_entity_poly.pdbx_seq_one_letter_code
_entity_poly.pdbx_strand_id
1 'polypeptide(L)' 'MRQYTQFYINGQWVSPSNVPVCDVINPATEQVVAQISLGTQADVDAAV' A
#
# COMPACT_ATOMS: atom_id res chain seq x y z
N MET A 1 -12.12 6.91 -6.03
CA MET A 1 -11.18 5.80 -5.83
C MET A 1 -9.80 6.39 -5.57
N ARG A 2 -9.18 6.10 -4.42
CA ARG A 2 -7.86 6.65 -4.06
C ARG A 2 -6.77 5.60 -4.23
N GLN A 3 -5.57 6.01 -4.65
CA GLN A 3 -4.40 5.12 -4.77
C GLN A 3 -3.36 5.51 -3.71
N TYR A 4 -3.06 4.58 -2.81
CA TYR A 4 -2.08 4.74 -1.74
C TYR A 4 -1.08 3.59 -1.82
N THR A 5 -0.42 3.48 -2.97
CA THR A 5 0.43 2.34 -3.33
C THR A 5 1.89 2.55 -2.95
N GLN A 6 2.29 3.74 -2.49
CA GLN A 6 3.64 4.03 -2.04
C GLN A 6 3.79 3.78 -0.54
N PHE A 7 4.96 3.30 -0.13
CA PHE A 7 5.34 3.19 1.28
C PHE A 7 6.08 4.46 1.71
N TYR A 8 5.94 4.84 2.97
CA TYR A 8 6.71 5.94 3.54
C TYR A 8 7.88 5.38 4.35
N ILE A 9 9.08 5.45 3.78
CA ILE A 9 10.31 4.84 4.32
C ILE A 9 11.39 5.92 4.34
N ASN A 10 12.11 6.05 5.46
CA ASN A 10 13.20 7.03 5.62
C ASN A 10 12.83 8.48 5.26
N GLY A 11 11.60 8.89 5.60
CA GLY A 11 11.13 10.26 5.36
C GLY A 11 10.67 10.53 3.92
N GLN A 12 10.61 9.51 3.07
CA GLN A 12 10.27 9.65 1.66
C GLN A 12 9.18 8.66 1.23
N TRP A 13 8.41 9.04 0.21
CA TRP A 13 7.47 8.14 -0.46
C TRP A 13 8.24 7.29 -1.48
N VAL A 14 8.25 5.98 -1.26
CA VAL A 14 9.00 5.00 -2.04
C VAL A 14 8.01 4.09 -2.76
N SER A 15 8.27 3.84 -4.05
CA SER A 15 7.50 2.88 -4.82
C SER A 15 7.82 1.46 -4.34
N PRO A 16 6.80 0.61 -4.13
CA PRO A 16 6.99 -0.73 -3.60
C PRO A 16 7.65 -1.62 -4.64
N SER A 17 8.41 -2.61 -4.16
CA SER A 17 9.13 -3.55 -5.03
C SER A 17 8.19 -4.62 -5.60
N ASN A 18 7.52 -4.30 -6.72
CA ASN A 18 6.67 -5.17 -7.56
C ASN A 18 5.61 -5.99 -6.77
N VAL A 19 4.43 -5.40 -6.58
CA VAL A 19 3.53 -5.81 -5.50
C VAL A 19 2.09 -6.08 -5.96
N PRO A 20 1.43 -7.15 -5.45
CA PRO A 20 -0.02 -7.30 -5.52
C PRO A 20 -0.73 -6.19 -4.71
N VAL A 21 -1.69 -5.55 -5.35
CA VAL A 21 -2.53 -4.51 -4.74
C VAL A 21 -3.72 -5.12 -4.01
N CYS A 22 -4.19 -4.44 -2.97
CA CYS A 22 -5.37 -4.82 -2.19
C CYS A 22 -6.40 -3.70 -2.16
N ASP A 23 -7.66 -4.05 -2.39
CA ASP A 23 -8.78 -3.13 -2.31
C ASP A 23 -9.19 -2.90 -0.85
N VAL A 24 -9.27 -1.63 -0.47
CA VAL A 24 -9.80 -1.20 0.82
C VAL A 24 -11.30 -1.02 0.69
N ILE A 25 -12.05 -1.85 1.41
CA ILE A 25 -13.51 -1.87 1.38
C ILE A 25 -14.05 -1.06 2.56
N ASN A 26 -15.04 -0.20 2.29
CA ASN A 26 -15.79 0.47 3.34
C ASN A 26 -16.79 -0.52 3.96
N PRO A 27 -16.68 -0.86 5.26
CA PRO A 27 -17.55 -1.86 5.89
C PRO A 27 -19.02 -1.42 5.99
N ALA A 28 -19.32 -0.11 5.90
CA ALA A 28 -20.69 0.39 5.98
C ALA A 28 -21.44 0.31 4.64
N THR A 29 -20.72 0.29 3.51
CA THR A 29 -21.31 0.34 2.16
C THR A 29 -20.87 -0.81 1.26
N GLU A 30 -19.93 -1.64 1.71
CA GLU A 30 -19.27 -2.72 0.97
C GLU A 30 -18.59 -2.28 -0.34
N GLN A 31 -18.39 -0.97 -0.53
CA GLN A 31 -17.75 -0.41 -1.71
C GLN A 31 -16.24 -0.27 -1.55
N VAL A 32 -15.50 -0.42 -2.65
CA VAL A 32 -14.06 -0.12 -2.71
C VAL A 32 -13.84 1.39 -2.62
N VAL A 33 -13.06 1.83 -1.64
CA VAL A 33 -12.76 3.26 -1.42
C VAL A 33 -11.32 3.63 -1.76
N ALA A 34 -10.38 2.70 -1.64
CA ALA A 34 -8.97 2.91 -1.96
C ALA A 34 -8.28 1.61 -2.37
N GLN A 35 -7.06 1.72 -2.89
CA GLN A 35 -6.19 0.61 -3.17
C GLN A 35 -4.81 0.85 -2.55
N ILE A 36 -4.26 -0.17 -1.90
CA ILE A 36 -2.95 -0.14 -1.24
C ILE A 36 -2.04 -1.23 -1.78
N SER A 37 -0.73 -1.07 -1.61
CA SER A 37 0.26 -2.10 -1.91
C SER A 37 0.48 -3.01 -0.71
N LEU A 38 0.63 -4.32 -0.93
CA LEU A 38 1.00 -5.28 0.10
C LEU A 38 2.53 -5.39 0.24
N GLY A 39 3.06 -5.09 1.42
CA GLY A 39 4.52 -5.09 1.65
C GLY A 39 5.17 -6.46 1.41
N THR A 40 6.35 -6.45 0.80
CA THR A 40 7.22 -7.62 0.66
C THR A 40 8.31 -7.62 1.74
N GLN A 41 9.06 -8.73 1.84
CA GLN A 41 10.24 -8.78 2.71
C GLN A 41 11.26 -7.68 2.37
N ALA A 42 11.47 -7.38 1.08
CA ALA A 42 12.40 -6.33 0.67
C ALA A 42 11.96 -4.94 1.12
N ASP A 43 10.65 -4.66 1.12
CA ASP A 43 10.12 -3.40 1.63
C ASP A 43 10.26 -3.30 3.16
N VAL A 44 10.16 -4.43 3.87
CA VAL A 44 10.44 -4.51 5.32
C VAL A 44 11.92 -4.25 5.60
N ASP A 45 12.83 -4.91 4.87
CA ASP A 45 14.28 -4.76 5.03
C ASP A 45 14.74 -3.31 4.76
N ALA A 46 14.07 -2.60 3.84
CA ALA A 46 14.34 -1.19 3.57
C ALA A 46 13.84 -0.24 4.69
N ALA A 47 12.91 -0.68 5.52
CA ALA A 47 12.24 0.11 6.54
C ALA A 47 12.81 -0.05 7.96
N VAL A 48 13.71 -1.02 8.18
CA VAL A 48 14.40 -1.30 9.46
C VAL A 48 15.71 -0.53 9.54
#